data_AF-A0AAV4E5Y5-F1
#
_entry.id   AF-A0AAV4E5Y5-F1
#
_cell.length_a   1.000
_cell.length_b   1.000
_cell.length_c   1.000
_cell.angle_alpha   90.00
_cell.angle_beta   90.00
_cell.angle_gamma   90.00
#
_symmetry.space_group_name_H-M   'P 1'
#
loop_
_entity.id
_entity.type
_entity.pdbx_description
1 polymer ?
#
loop_
_entity_poly.entity_id
_entity_poly.type
_entity_poly.pdbx_seq_one_letter_code
_entity_poly.pdbx_strand_id
1 'polypeptide(L)' 'MLNGAALPYSNGCLEGFNRKIKQIERTAFGYSNFINLLTRIRLEENQYTEKEPNSLLMTA' A
#
# COMPACT_ATOMS: atom_id res chain seq x y z
N MET A 1 4.50 8.08 -20.63
CA MET A 1 4.76 7.43 -19.33
C MET A 1 5.51 6.09 -19.44
N LEU A 2 5.61 5.46 -20.62
CA LEU A 2 6.26 4.14 -20.79
C LEU A 2 7.77 4.15 -20.44
N ASN A 3 8.49 5.21 -20.84
CA ASN A 3 9.93 5.37 -20.53
C ASN A 3 10.20 5.51 -19.03
N GLY A 4 9.23 6.01 -18.27
CA GLY A 4 9.32 6.22 -16.82
C GLY A 4 9.32 4.93 -16.01
N ALA A 5 8.66 3.89 -16.54
CA ALA A 5 8.49 2.60 -15.89
C ALA A 5 9.40 1.49 -16.46
N ALA A 6 9.86 1.66 -17.71
CA ALA A 6 10.58 0.61 -18.43
C ALA A 6 12.11 0.79 -18.46
N LEU A 7 12.63 2.00 -18.19
CA LEU A 7 14.07 2.27 -18.23
C LEU A 7 14.70 2.09 -16.85
N PRO A 8 15.84 1.38 -16.73
CA PRO A 8 16.48 1.08 -15.45
C PRO A 8 17.01 2.32 -14.72
N TYR A 9 17.24 3.42 -15.45
CA TYR A 9 17.69 4.70 -14.90
C TYR A 9 16.55 5.69 -14.63
N SER A 10 15.30 5.29 -14.86
CA SER A 10 14.17 6.18 -14.63
C SER A 10 13.65 6.08 -13.20
N ASN A 11 13.43 7.25 -12.59
CA ASN A 11 12.79 7.36 -11.28
C ASN A 11 11.25 7.27 -11.32
N GLY A 12 10.65 6.96 -12.48
CA GLY A 12 9.20 7.03 -12.64
C GLY A 12 8.41 6.09 -11.73
N CYS A 13 8.90 4.88 -11.48
CA CYS A 13 8.27 3.96 -10.52
C CYS A 13 8.29 4.51 -9.09
N LEU A 14 9.43 5.07 -8.66
CA LEU A 14 9.60 5.66 -7.33
C LEU A 14 8.72 6.91 -7.16
N GLU A 15 8.66 7.77 -8.18
CA GLU A 15 7.76 8.92 -8.19
C GLU A 15 6.29 8.51 -8.12
N GLY A 16 5.91 7.45 -8.85
CA GLY A 16 4.56 6.88 -8.81
C GLY A 16 4.19 6.39 -7.42
N PHE A 17 5.09 5.67 -6.76
CA PHE A 17 4.90 5.20 -5.38
C PHE A 17 4.79 6.37 -4.39
N ASN A 18 5.70 7.35 -4.48
CA ASN A 18 5.67 8.56 -3.64
C ASN A 18 4.38 9.36 -3.85
N ARG A 19 3.84 9.40 -5.08
CA ARG A 19 2.55 10.05 -5.37
C ARG A 19 1.39 9.34 -4.66
N LYS A 20 1.37 8.00 -4.66
CA LYS A 20 0.35 7.22 -3.93
C LYS A 20 0.41 7.48 -2.42
N ILE A 21 1.59 7.44 -1.80
CA ILE A 21 1.75 7.73 -0.36
C ILE A 21 1.22 9.14 -0.04
N LYS A 22 1.65 10.15 -0.81
CA LYS A 22 1.17 11.52 -0.60
C LYS A 22 -0.34 11.66 -0.82
N GLN A 23 -0.98 10.80 -1.62
CA GLN A 23 -2.43 10.81 -1.79
C GLN A 23 -3.14 10.20 -0.58
N ILE A 24 -2.59 9.11 -0.02
CA ILE A 24 -3.07 8.50 1.24
C ILE A 24 -3.01 9.53 2.37
N GLU A 25 -1.90 10.26 2.50
CA GLU A 25 -1.73 11.31 3.52
C GLU A 25 -2.69 12.51 3.34
N ARG A 26 -3.08 12.85 2.11
CA ARG A 26 -4.04 13.95 1.85
C ARG A 26 -5.48 13.55 2.13
N THR A 27 -5.83 12.29 1.89
CA THR A 27 -7.19 11.78 2.11
C THR A 27 -7.41 11.38 3.57
N ALA A 28 -6.36 10.93 4.26
CA ALA A 28 -6.43 10.72 5.69
C ALA A 28 -6.26 12.07 6.41
N PHE A 29 -7.19 12.42 7.31
CA PHE A 29 -7.11 13.63 8.14
C PHE A 29 -6.01 13.54 9.23
N GLY A 30 -4.84 12.98 8.89
CA GLY A 30 -3.72 12.70 9.78
C GLY A 30 -3.84 11.35 10.46
N TYR A 31 -3.00 10.39 10.06
CA TYR A 31 -2.82 9.17 10.85
C TYR A 31 -2.05 9.51 12.13
N SER A 32 -2.68 9.35 13.29
CA SER A 32 -2.03 9.62 14.59
C SER A 32 -0.86 8.67 14.90
N ASN A 33 -0.77 7.54 14.20
CA ASN A 33 0.28 6.53 14.39
C ASN A 33 0.82 6.10 13.02
N PHE A 34 2.15 6.05 12.90
CA PHE A 34 2.86 5.55 11.72
C PHE A 34 2.43 4.14 11.30
N ILE A 35 2.11 3.26 12.26
CA ILE A 35 1.63 1.90 12.00
C ILE A 35 0.30 1.91 11.23
N ASN A 36 -0.57 2.89 11.49
CA ASN A 36 -1.85 3.01 10.79
C ASN A 36 -1.63 3.50 9.35
N LEU A 37 -0.71 4.43 9.14
CA LEU A 37 -0.28 4.86 7.81
C LEU A 37 0.34 3.70 7.02
N LEU A 38 1.25 2.94 7.63
CA LEU A 38 1.90 1.78 7.02
C LEU A 38 0.89 0.68 6.65
N THR A 39 -0.07 0.40 7.53
CA THR A 39 -1.16 -0.54 7.26
C THR A 39 -1.97 -0.10 6.03
N ARG A 40 -2.32 1.19 5.91
CA ARG A 40 -3.05 1.71 4.75
C ARG A 40 -2.23 1.61 3.45
N ILE A 41 -0.95 1.95 3.49
CA ILE A 41 -0.07 1.85 2.31
C ILE A 41 -0.03 0.41 1.79
N ARG A 42 0.11 -0.57 2.68
CA ARG A 42 0.15 -1.99 2.33
C ARG A 42 -1.19 -2.54 1.82
N LEU A 43 -2.32 -2.00 2.31
CA LEU A 43 -3.66 -2.31 1.78
C LEU A 43 -3.81 -1.82 0.34
N GLU A 44 -3.40 -0.58 0.04
CA GLU A 44 -3.43 0.00 -1.32
C GLU A 44 -2.49 -0.72 -2.30
N GLU A 45 -1.43 -1.37 -1.79
CA GLU A 45 -0.51 -2.21 -2.57
C GLU A 45 -1.05 -3.64 -2.79
N ASN A 46 -2.27 -3.99 -2.33
CA ASN A 46 -2.86 -5.34 -2.41
C ASN A 46 -1.99 -6.45 -1.79
N GLN A 47 -1.06 -6.12 -0.88
CA GLN A 47 -0.19 -7.12 -0.21
C GLN A 47 -0.85 -7.79 1.01
N TYR A 48 -2.05 -7.34 1.40
CA TYR A 48 -2.91 -8.03 2.34
C TYR A 48 -4.07 -8.64 1.56
N THR A 49 -3.91 -9.89 1.11
CA THR A 49 -5.07 -10.79 1.04
C THR A 49 -5.61 -10.91 2.45
N GLU A 50 -6.92 -10.75 2.63
CA GLU A 50 -7.57 -11.19 3.87
C GLU A 50 -7.04 -12.59 4.15
N LYS A 51 -6.36 -12.76 5.29
CA LYS A 51 -6.05 -14.10 5.77
C LYS A 51 -7.41 -14.73 5.99
N GLU A 52 -7.82 -15.62 5.09
CA GLU A 52 -8.98 -16.48 5.27
C GLU A 52 -9.03 -16.87 6.77
N PRO A 53 -10.13 -16.59 7.49
CA PRO A 53 -10.19 -16.93 8.90
C PRO A 53 -9.92 -18.42 9.02
N ASN A 54 -8.84 -18.80 9.70
CA ASN A 54 -8.40 -20.18 9.83
C ASN A 54 -9.61 -21.05 10.20
N SER A 55 -10.08 -21.86 9.26
CA SER A 55 -11.25 -22.75 9.37
C SER A 55 -11.05 -23.90 10.39
N LEU A 56 -10.05 -23.80 11.27
CA LEU A 56 -9.66 -24.80 12.27
C LEU A 56 -10.29 -24.56 13.65
N LEU A 57 -11.26 -23.64 13.77
CA LEU A 57 -12.04 -23.42 15.00
C LEU A 57 -13.55 -23.64 14.80
N MET A 58 -13.95 -24.47 13.83
CA MET A 58 -15.31 -25.02 13.72
C MET A 58 -15.31 -26.55 13.82
N THR A 59 -14.78 -27.07 14.92
CA THR A 59 -15.11 -28.43 15.38
C THR A 59 -15.25 -28.37 16.90
N ALA A 60 -16.48 -28.10 17.34
CA ALA A 60 -16.97 -28.43 18.68
C ALA A 60 -17.85 -29.67 18.56
#